data_AF-A0A650CY77-F1
#
_entry.id   AF-A0A650CY77-F1
#
_cell.length_a   1.000
_cell.length_b   1.000
_cell.length_c   1.000
_cell.angle_alpha   90.00
_cell.angle_beta   90.00
_cell.angle_gamma   90.00
#
_symmetry.space_group_name_H-M   'P 1'
#
loop_
_entity.id
_entity.type
_entity.pdbx_description
1 polymer ?
#
loop_
_entity_poly.entity_id
_entity_poly.type
_entity_poly.pdbx_seq_one_letter_code
_entity_poly.pdbx_strand_id
1 'polypeptide(L)'
;MMSSAEDPDVDILNKNGLVNVYVDLRGKEINTKRLLVRADNSHVYIYDPDSNSIVKIIYVNDLIDPSTLSVSEKNGIINISLKKT
;
A
#
# COMPACT_ATOMS: atom_id res chain seq x y z
N MET A 1 -14.45 6.03 -22.81
CA MET A 1 -13.88 7.07 -21.92
C MET A 1 -12.83 6.37 -21.09
N MET A 2 -11.56 6.74 -21.21
CA MET A 2 -10.56 6.31 -20.23
C MET A 2 -10.93 7.02 -18.94
N SER A 3 -11.46 6.31 -17.94
CA SER A 3 -11.42 6.84 -16.58
C SER A 3 -9.95 7.02 -16.27
N SER A 4 -9.52 8.26 -16.05
CA SER A 4 -8.28 8.48 -15.31
C SER A 4 -8.54 7.82 -13.95
N ALA A 5 -8.01 6.62 -13.75
CA ALA A 5 -8.12 5.96 -12.46
C ALA A 5 -7.53 6.93 -11.44
N GLU A 6 -8.39 7.51 -10.59
CA GLU A 6 -7.93 8.44 -9.57
C GLU A 6 -6.87 7.74 -8.73
N ASP A 7 -5.83 8.46 -8.38
CA ASP A 7 -4.78 7.99 -7.49
C ASP A 7 -5.42 7.66 -6.11
N PRO A 8 -5.14 6.51 -5.47
CA PRO A 8 -5.71 6.23 -4.16
C PRO A 8 -5.20 7.18 -3.09
N ASP A 9 -6.09 7.51 -2.15
CA ASP A 9 -5.77 8.22 -0.92
C ASP A 9 -4.92 7.34 -0.01
N VAL A 10 -3.92 7.96 0.62
CA VAL A 10 -2.94 7.28 1.47
C VAL A 10 -2.75 8.04 2.76
N ASP A 11 -2.92 7.35 3.88
CA ASP A 11 -2.56 7.84 5.21
C ASP A 11 -1.36 7.06 5.75
N ILE A 12 -0.37 7.77 6.31
CA ILE A 12 0.81 7.17 6.95
C ILE A 12 0.82 7.54 8.43
N LEU A 13 0.80 6.53 9.30
CA LEU A 13 0.82 6.67 10.75
C LEU A 13 2.04 5.99 11.35
N ASN A 14 2.85 6.77 12.05
CA ASN A 14 4.06 6.32 12.72
C ASN A 14 3.83 6.20 14.23
N LYS A 15 3.95 5.00 14.80
CA LYS A 15 3.79 4.79 16.25
C LYS A 15 4.56 3.58 16.73
N ASN A 16 5.23 3.71 17.88
CA ASN A 16 5.91 2.60 18.58
C ASN A 16 6.92 1.83 17.69
N GLY A 17 7.70 2.53 16.87
CA GLY A 17 8.66 1.89 15.95
C GLY A 17 8.02 1.18 14.75
N LEU A 18 6.71 1.36 14.53
CA LEU A 18 6.01 0.88 13.35
C LEU A 18 5.63 2.04 12.43
N VAL A 19 5.71 1.79 11.13
CA VAL A 19 5.06 2.55 10.07
C VAL A 19 3.81 1.77 9.67
N ASN A 20 2.65 2.41 9.73
CA ASN A 20 1.40 1.86 9.21
C ASN A 20 0.91 2.73 8.07
N VAL A 21 0.65 2.11 6.92
CA VAL A 21 0.17 2.76 5.71
C VAL A 21 -1.23 2.22 5.42
N TYR A 22 -2.18 3.13 5.26
CA TYR A 22 -3.57 2.83 4.93
C TYR A 22 -3.85 3.37 3.53
N VAL A 23 -4.34 2.51 2.65
CA VAL A 23 -4.63 2.86 1.26
C VAL A 23 -6.10 2.59 0.98
N ASP A 24 -6.84 3.64 0.64
CA ASP A 24 -8.26 3.52 0.32
C ASP A 24 -8.46 3.17 -1.16
N LEU A 25 -9.00 1.97 -1.40
CA LEU A 25 -9.31 1.47 -2.73
C LEU A 25 -10.82 1.32 -2.94
N ARG A 26 -11.65 1.83 -2.01
CA ARG A 26 -13.12 1.78 -2.15
C ARG A 26 -13.55 2.58 -3.37
N GLY A 27 -14.55 2.06 -4.08
CA GLY A 27 -15.06 2.68 -5.31
C GLY A 27 -14.14 2.53 -6.52
N LYS A 28 -12.94 1.94 -6.37
CA LYS A 28 -12.07 1.59 -7.49
C LYS A 28 -12.40 0.17 -7.95
N GLU A 29 -12.39 -0.06 -9.26
CA GLU A 29 -12.63 -1.39 -9.85
C GLU A 29 -11.39 -2.31 -9.72
N ILE A 30 -10.88 -2.47 -8.49
CA ILE A 30 -9.68 -3.23 -8.17
C ILE A 30 -10.03 -4.37 -7.21
N ASN A 31 -9.57 -5.59 -7.53
CA ASN A 31 -9.72 -6.73 -6.63
C ASN A 31 -8.63 -6.70 -5.54
N THR A 32 -8.93 -6.05 -4.43
CA THR A 32 -7.98 -5.83 -3.32
C THR A 32 -7.36 -7.12 -2.76
N LYS A 33 -8.07 -8.25 -2.84
CA LYS A 33 -7.60 -9.55 -2.34
C LYS A 33 -6.47 -10.17 -3.17
N ARG A 34 -6.24 -9.66 -4.38
CA ARG A 34 -5.23 -10.19 -5.31
C ARG A 34 -4.02 -9.28 -5.48
N LEU A 35 -4.02 -8.13 -4.80
CA LEU A 35 -2.92 -7.18 -4.87
C LEU A 35 -1.65 -7.77 -4.28
N LEU A 36 -0.54 -7.47 -4.92
CA LEU A 36 0.79 -7.78 -4.43
C LEU A 36 1.39 -6.53 -3.80
N VAL A 37 1.87 -6.68 -2.57
CA VAL A 37 2.58 -5.61 -1.87
C VAL A 37 4.05 -6.01 -1.72
N ARG A 38 4.92 -5.06 -2.02
CA ARG A 38 6.38 -5.16 -1.84
C ARG A 38 6.89 -3.90 -1.16
N ALA A 39 8.03 -4.00 -0.51
CA ALA A 39 8.70 -2.86 0.10
C ALA A 39 10.21 -2.92 -0.13
N ASP A 40 10.83 -1.75 -0.17
CA ASP A 40 12.26 -1.55 0.05
C ASP A 40 12.46 -0.70 1.31
N ASN A 41 13.69 -0.25 1.59
CA ASN A 41 14.02 0.46 2.82
C ASN A 41 13.32 1.82 2.98
N SER A 42 12.61 2.32 1.97
CA SER A 42 11.96 3.64 1.96
C SER A 42 10.65 3.72 1.17
N HIS A 43 10.29 2.68 0.41
CA HIS A 43 9.10 2.66 -0.42
C HIS A 43 8.25 1.42 -0.19
N VAL A 44 6.95 1.60 -0.37
CA VAL A 44 5.97 0.51 -0.49
C VAL A 44 5.33 0.57 -1.86
N TYR A 45 5.25 -0.59 -2.52
CA TYR A 45 4.72 -0.76 -3.87
C TYR A 45 3.47 -1.63 -3.79
N ILE A 46 2.39 -1.18 -4.41
CA ILE A 46 1.15 -1.94 -4.57
C ILE A 46 0.95 -2.20 -6.05
N TYR A 47 0.89 -3.47 -6.41
CA TYR A 47 0.76 -3.93 -7.79
C TYR A 47 -0.50 -4.77 -7.95
N ASP A 48 -1.24 -4.50 -9.02
CA ASP A 48 -2.37 -5.30 -9.44
C ASP A 48 -1.95 -6.27 -10.56
N PRO A 49 -1.87 -7.59 -10.27
CA PRO A 49 -1.53 -8.57 -11.29
C PRO A 49 -2.61 -8.75 -12.35
N ASP A 50 -3.86 -8.37 -12.09
CA ASP A 50 -4.97 -8.60 -13.02
C ASP A 50 -4.94 -7.61 -14.19
N SER A 51 -4.64 -6.34 -13.89
CA SER A 51 -4.46 -5.30 -14.89
C SER A 51 -3.00 -5.13 -15.34
N ASN A 52 -2.06 -5.87 -14.74
CA ASN A 52 -0.62 -5.71 -14.96
C ASN A 52 -0.15 -4.26 -14.76
N SER A 53 -0.59 -3.64 -13.66
CA SER A 53 -0.35 -2.22 -13.40
C SER A 53 0.08 -1.94 -11.97
N ILE A 54 0.87 -0.87 -11.78
CA ILE A 54 1.17 -0.35 -10.44
C ILE A 54 -0.02 0.47 -9.98
N VAL A 55 -0.60 0.08 -8.86
CA VAL A 55 -1.71 0.80 -8.22
C VAL A 55 -1.19 2.04 -7.50
N LYS A 56 -0.08 1.89 -6.75
CA LYS A 56 0.52 3.00 -5.99
C LYS A 56 1.98 2.71 -5.65
N ILE A 57 2.79 3.77 -5.62
CA ILE A 57 4.10 3.80 -4.98
C ILE A 57 4.01 4.81 -3.84
N ILE A 58 4.40 4.38 -2.63
CA ILE A 58 4.27 5.16 -1.41
C ILE A 58 5.64 5.37 -0.83
N TYR A 59 6.07 6.63 -0.76
CA TYR A 59 7.29 7.00 -0.06
C TYR A 59 7.02 7.08 1.43
N VAL A 60 7.83 6.36 2.20
CA VAL A 60 7.80 6.36 3.66
C VAL A 60 9.00 7.18 4.13
N ASN A 61 8.74 8.30 4.81
CA ASN A 61 9.78 9.24 5.28
C ASN A 61 10.71 8.68 6.38
N ASP A 62 10.69 7.37 6.62
CA ASP A 62 11.46 6.66 7.65
C ASP A 62 12.13 5.43 7.02
N LEU A 63 13.31 5.06 7.53
CA LEU A 63 13.94 3.79 7.19
C LEU A 63 13.11 2.64 7.78
N ILE A 64 12.67 1.73 6.91
CA ILE A 64 11.87 0.56 7.26
C ILE A 64 12.62 -0.73 6.97
N ASP A 65 12.30 -1.79 7.71
CA ASP A 65 12.77 -3.15 7.46
C ASP A 65 11.75 -3.90 6.58
N PRO A 66 12.03 -4.13 5.28
CA PRO A 66 11.08 -4.78 4.36
C PRO A 66 10.75 -6.22 4.74
N SER A 67 11.62 -6.89 5.50
CA SER A 67 11.39 -8.29 5.93
C SER A 67 10.24 -8.40 6.94
N THR A 68 9.84 -7.27 7.54
CA THR A 68 8.77 -7.20 8.54
C THR A 68 7.41 -6.84 7.96
N LEU A 69 7.31 -6.73 6.62
CA LEU A 69 6.09 -6.38 5.90
C LEU A 69 4.92 -7.28 6.29
N SER A 70 3.88 -6.67 6.84
CA SER A 70 2.58 -7.30 7.08
C SER A 70 1.50 -6.56 6.32
N VAL A 71 0.59 -7.32 5.69
CA VAL A 71 -0.50 -6.77 4.87
C VAL A 71 -1.80 -7.40 5.31
N SER A 72 -2.81 -6.56 5.49
CA SER A 72 -4.19 -6.97 5.72
C SER A 72 -5.13 -6.12 4.89
N GLU A 73 -6.31 -6.66 4.59
CA GLU A 73 -7.36 -5.96 3.88
C GLU A 73 -8.62 -5.97 4.73
N LYS A 74 -9.31 -4.83 4.81
CA LYS A 74 -10.62 -4.75 5.43
C LYS A 74 -11.45 -3.65 4.76
N ASN A 75 -12.60 -4.03 4.23
CA ASN A 75 -13.59 -3.11 3.64
C ASN A 75 -13.02 -2.22 2.52
N GLY A 76 -12.15 -2.76 1.67
CA GLY A 76 -11.55 -2.02 0.55
C GLY A 76 -10.38 -1.13 0.97
N ILE A 77 -9.95 -1.20 2.22
CA ILE A 77 -8.74 -0.51 2.71
C ILE A 77 -7.64 -1.55 2.88
N ILE A 78 -6.51 -1.31 2.24
CA ILE A 78 -5.28 -2.08 2.45
C ILE A 78 -4.55 -1.44 3.63
N ASN A 79 -4.21 -2.24 4.64
CA ASN A 79 -3.38 -1.85 5.77
C ASN A 79 -2.02 -2.57 5.67
N ILE A 80 -0.96 -1.79 5.61
CA ILE A 80 0.42 -2.24 5.48
C ILE A 80 1.19 -1.81 6.71
N SER A 81 1.82 -2.75 7.41
CA SER A 81 2.60 -2.48 8.62
C SER A 81 4.03 -2.96 8.45
N LEU A 82 4.98 -2.11 8.82
CA LEU A 82 6.43 -2.33 8.72
C LEU A 82 7.10 -1.81 10.00
N LYS A 83 8.19 -2.46 10.43
CA LYS A 83 9.05 -1.91 11.49
C LYS A 83 10.00 -0.88 10.92
N LYS A 84 10.25 0.17 11.68
CA LYS A 84 11.38 1.07 11.47
C LYS A 84 12.67 0.33 11.78
N THR A 85 13.74 0.66 11.06
CA THR A 85 15.11 0.23 11.38
C THR A 85 15.67 1.05 12.54
#